data_AF-A0A1G0DJG1-F1
#
_entry.id   AF-A0A1G0DJG1-F1
#
_cell.length_a   1.000
_cell.length_b   1.000
_cell.length_c   1.000
_cell.angle_alpha   90.00
_cell.angle_beta   90.00
_cell.angle_gamma   90.00
#
_symmetry.space_group_name_H-M   'P 1'
#
loop_
_entity.id
_entity.type
_entity.pdbx_description
1 polymer ?
#
loop_
_entity_poly.entity_id
_entity_poly.type
_entity_poly.pdbx_seq_one_letter_code
_entity_poly.pdbx_strand_id
1 'polypeptide(L)'
;MMQGTTVYQRTENGRAEIRNKSHGLTQSERQALIMVDGATSCDGLAQKLARLSGQRVQQILLKLERSGLIAELLLVPESIQPEQLDRDEIDRFLQQDELDPVTIISFDPDEDFSLDHAEPATPVAASPGVDLDSWIARPAPASPTPLAPAAVEAAGGPDPVRVDPYLPQGWSQASSAPQPPSPIMTPVQAPSGSARRCPGWLSWEYWFIGVGLLLIILPLLLPYLN
;
A
#
# COMPACT_ATOMS: atom_id res chain seq x y z
N MET A 1 -6.92 2.15 -27.95
CA MET A 1 -8.25 2.71 -27.59
C MET A 1 -8.01 3.77 -26.54
N MET A 2 -8.40 5.01 -26.82
CA MET A 2 -8.15 6.14 -25.93
C MET A 2 -8.98 5.95 -24.66
N GLN A 3 -8.29 5.54 -23.60
CA GLN A 3 -8.86 5.48 -22.26
C GLN A 3 -9.17 6.94 -21.91
N GLY A 4 -10.45 7.26 -21.70
CA GLY A 4 -10.79 8.53 -21.06
C GLY A 4 -9.99 8.65 -19.78
N THR A 5 -9.69 9.88 -19.37
CA THR A 5 -9.00 10.16 -18.11
C THR A 5 -9.89 9.74 -16.93
N THR A 6 -9.99 8.44 -16.70
CA THR A 6 -10.71 7.86 -15.57
C THR A 6 -9.95 8.26 -14.32
N VAL A 7 -10.68 8.88 -13.41
CA VAL A 7 -10.18 9.25 -12.09
C VAL A 7 -10.88 8.37 -11.08
N TYR A 8 -10.12 7.85 -10.13
CA TYR A 8 -10.66 7.04 -9.04
C TYR A 8 -10.64 7.85 -7.75
N GLN A 9 -11.63 7.61 -6.89
CA GLN A 9 -11.70 8.15 -5.54
C GLN A 9 -11.78 7.02 -4.52
N ARG A 10 -11.11 7.22 -3.38
CA ARG A 10 -11.22 6.29 -2.25
C ARG A 10 -12.61 6.37 -1.64
N THR A 11 -13.21 5.21 -1.40
CA THR A 11 -14.48 5.11 -0.67
C THR A 11 -14.24 5.18 0.83
N GLU A 12 -15.30 5.27 1.63
CA GLU A 12 -15.20 5.10 3.08
C GLU A 12 -14.60 3.73 3.44
N ASN A 13 -14.92 2.68 2.68
CA ASN A 13 -14.35 1.36 2.87
C ASN A 13 -12.86 1.35 2.58
N GLY A 14 -12.39 2.05 1.54
CA GLY A 14 -10.97 2.24 1.26
C GLY A 14 -10.24 2.92 2.42
N ARG A 15 -10.84 3.97 3.01
CA ARG A 15 -10.29 4.65 4.20
C ARG A 15 -10.30 3.77 5.45
N ALA A 16 -11.35 2.96 5.64
CA ALA A 16 -11.40 2.00 6.74
C ALA A 16 -10.35 0.90 6.56
N GLU A 17 -10.12 0.46 5.33
CA GLU A 17 -9.12 -0.54 5.00
C GLU A 17 -7.70 -0.06 5.30
N ILE A 18 -7.37 1.21 5.01
CA ILE A 18 -6.06 1.79 5.36
C ILE A 18 -5.81 1.74 6.87
N ARG A 19 -6.86 1.92 7.67
CA ARG A 19 -6.78 1.88 9.14
C ARG A 19 -6.72 0.46 9.72
N ASN A 20 -7.45 -0.48 9.11
CA ASN A 20 -7.73 -1.79 9.71
C ASN A 20 -7.07 -2.99 8.99
N LYS A 21 -6.56 -2.84 7.76
CA LYS A 21 -5.92 -3.89 6.95
C LYS A 21 -6.73 -5.20 6.84
N SER A 22 -8.04 -5.10 6.67
CA SER A 22 -8.95 -6.25 6.73
C SER A 22 -9.04 -7.09 5.45
N HIS A 23 -8.65 -6.55 4.29
CA HIS A 23 -8.84 -7.19 2.97
C HIS A 23 -7.63 -8.00 2.49
N GLY A 24 -6.55 -8.09 3.29
CA GLY A 24 -5.36 -8.88 2.91
C GLY A 24 -4.71 -8.40 1.61
N LEU A 25 -4.71 -7.09 1.37
CA LEU A 25 -4.15 -6.50 0.15
C LEU A 25 -2.64 -6.74 0.06
N THR A 26 -2.15 -7.05 -1.14
CA THR A 26 -0.71 -7.13 -1.42
C THR A 26 -0.05 -5.75 -1.36
N GLN A 27 1.29 -5.70 -1.24
CA GLN A 27 2.01 -4.43 -1.15
C GLN A 27 1.73 -3.47 -2.32
N SER A 28 1.68 -3.99 -3.55
CA SER A 28 1.37 -3.19 -4.74
C SER A 28 -0.06 -2.63 -4.73
N GLU A 29 -1.02 -3.41 -4.21
CA GLU A 29 -2.42 -2.99 -4.07
C GLU A 29 -2.57 -1.91 -3.00
N ARG A 30 -1.84 -2.03 -1.87
CA ARG A 30 -1.81 -1.00 -0.83
C ARG A 30 -1.24 0.31 -1.34
N GLN A 31 -0.12 0.22 -2.07
CA GLN A 31 0.50 1.39 -2.66
C GLN A 31 -0.46 2.07 -3.65
N ALA A 32 -1.14 1.30 -4.50
CA ALA A 32 -2.15 1.85 -5.40
C ALA A 32 -3.30 2.52 -4.63
N LEU A 33 -3.82 1.88 -3.57
CA LEU A 33 -4.91 2.43 -2.76
C LEU A 33 -4.53 3.76 -2.09
N ILE A 34 -3.30 3.88 -1.57
CA ILE A 34 -2.78 5.14 -1.00
C ILE A 34 -2.70 6.24 -2.07
N MET A 35 -2.29 5.89 -3.29
CA MET A 35 -2.07 6.87 -4.37
C MET A 35 -3.36 7.40 -4.99
N VAL A 36 -4.49 6.70 -4.82
CA VAL A 36 -5.81 7.16 -5.25
C VAL A 36 -6.26 8.31 -4.35
N ASP A 37 -6.41 9.51 -4.90
CA ASP A 37 -6.71 10.74 -4.14
C ASP A 37 -7.95 11.48 -4.66
N GLY A 38 -8.66 10.91 -5.64
CA GLY A 38 -9.80 11.57 -6.29
C GLY A 38 -9.42 12.63 -7.33
N ALA A 39 -8.13 12.93 -7.52
CA ALA A 39 -7.66 13.95 -8.45
C ALA A 39 -6.74 13.37 -9.54
N THR A 40 -6.01 12.31 -9.23
CA THR A 40 -5.05 11.67 -10.15
C THR A 40 -5.77 10.74 -11.13
N SER A 41 -5.52 10.93 -12.42
CA SER A 41 -6.01 10.02 -13.47
C SER A 41 -5.32 8.66 -13.43
N CYS A 42 -5.93 7.65 -14.08
CA CYS A 42 -5.34 6.32 -14.23
C CYS A 42 -3.91 6.37 -14.83
N ASP A 43 -3.68 7.21 -15.84
CA ASP A 43 -2.35 7.41 -16.43
C ASP A 43 -1.36 8.04 -15.43
N GLY A 44 -1.82 9.03 -14.65
CA GLY A 44 -1.01 9.63 -13.59
C GLY A 44 -0.66 8.64 -12.48
N LEU A 45 -1.59 7.74 -12.14
CA LEU A 45 -1.34 6.65 -11.19
C LEU A 45 -0.31 5.66 -11.74
N ALA A 46 -0.39 5.30 -13.02
CA ALA A 46 0.59 4.43 -13.65
C ALA A 46 2.00 5.04 -13.65
N GLN A 47 2.12 6.35 -13.86
CA GLN A 47 3.39 7.07 -13.76
C GLN A 47 3.93 7.10 -12.32
N LYS A 48 3.07 7.35 -11.33
CA LYS A 48 3.47 7.32 -9.90
C LYS A 48 3.89 5.91 -9.45
N LEU A 49 3.27 4.88 -10.02
CA LEU A 49 3.57 3.47 -9.79
C LEU A 49 4.53 2.90 -10.84
N ALA A 50 5.53 3.68 -11.29
CA ALA A 50 6.42 3.33 -12.40
C ALA A 50 7.15 1.97 -12.29
N ARG A 51 7.17 1.34 -11.11
CA ARG A 51 7.69 -0.01 -10.91
C ARG A 51 6.75 -1.12 -11.41
N LEU A 52 5.50 -0.80 -11.70
CA LEU A 52 4.47 -1.72 -12.18
C LEU A 52 4.17 -1.45 -13.64
N SER A 53 3.92 -2.51 -14.42
CA SER A 53 3.44 -2.35 -15.80
C SER A 53 2.04 -1.73 -15.80
N GLY A 54 1.70 -0.97 -16.86
CA GLY A 54 0.37 -0.35 -16.98
C GLY A 54 -0.77 -1.37 -16.90
N GLN A 55 -0.59 -2.56 -17.48
CA GLN A 55 -1.55 -3.66 -17.36
C GLN A 55 -1.74 -4.12 -15.90
N ARG A 56 -0.65 -4.21 -15.13
CA ARG A 56 -0.71 -4.58 -13.72
C ARG A 56 -1.44 -3.53 -12.90
N VAL A 57 -1.19 -2.25 -13.16
CA VAL A 57 -1.91 -1.13 -12.51
C VAL A 57 -3.40 -1.23 -12.80
N GLN A 58 -3.80 -1.45 -14.05
CA GLN A 58 -5.22 -1.60 -14.41
C GLN A 58 -5.88 -2.78 -13.70
N GLN A 59 -5.20 -3.94 -13.61
CA GLN A 59 -5.71 -5.10 -12.86
C GLN A 59 -5.90 -4.79 -11.37
N ILE A 60 -4.95 -4.07 -10.76
CA ILE A 60 -5.04 -3.65 -9.36
C ILE A 60 -6.23 -2.71 -9.17
N LEU A 61 -6.40 -1.70 -10.03
CA LEU A 61 -7.52 -0.75 -9.93
C LEU A 61 -8.86 -1.46 -10.07
N LEU A 62 -9.01 -2.36 -11.05
CA LEU A 62 -10.23 -3.19 -11.19
C LEU A 62 -10.48 -4.05 -9.96
N LYS A 63 -9.43 -4.60 -9.33
CA LYS A 63 -9.58 -5.39 -8.10
C LYS A 63 -10.05 -4.53 -6.93
N LEU A 64 -9.45 -3.36 -6.73
CA LEU A 64 -9.80 -2.41 -5.68
C LEU A 64 -11.23 -1.86 -5.86
N GLU A 65 -11.65 -1.65 -7.10
CA GLU A 65 -13.01 -1.23 -7.45
C GLU A 65 -14.02 -2.34 -7.15
N ARG A 66 -13.73 -3.58 -7.56
CA ARG A 66 -14.60 -4.75 -7.27
C ARG A 66 -14.74 -5.03 -5.79
N SER A 67 -13.72 -4.75 -4.98
CA SER A 67 -13.81 -4.83 -3.52
C SER A 67 -14.46 -3.59 -2.87
N GLY A 68 -14.89 -2.61 -3.67
CA GLY A 68 -15.56 -1.41 -3.20
C GLY A 68 -14.68 -0.47 -2.39
N LEU A 69 -13.35 -0.58 -2.53
CA LEU A 69 -12.37 0.26 -1.82
C LEU A 69 -12.11 1.59 -2.55
N ILE A 70 -12.29 1.57 -3.87
CA ILE A 70 -12.26 2.76 -4.72
C ILE A 70 -13.51 2.78 -5.60
N ALA A 71 -13.86 3.96 -6.13
CA ALA A 71 -14.94 4.15 -7.08
C ALA A 71 -14.47 5.04 -8.24
N GLU A 72 -14.95 4.75 -9.44
CA GLU A 72 -14.73 5.60 -10.61
C GLU A 72 -15.55 6.89 -10.51
N LEU A 73 -14.89 8.03 -10.74
CA LEU A 73 -15.52 9.34 -10.87
C LEU A 73 -15.82 9.61 -12.34
N LEU A 74 -17.11 9.55 -12.70
CA LEU A 74 -17.59 9.88 -14.06
C LEU A 74 -17.48 11.37 -14.39
N LEU A 75 -17.52 12.22 -13.36
CA LEU A 75 -17.37 13.67 -13.45
C LEU A 75 -16.37 14.09 -12.37
N VAL A 76 -15.27 14.71 -12.78
CA VAL A 76 -14.27 15.28 -11.87
C VAL A 76 -14.63 16.74 -11.63
N PRO A 77 -15.20 17.11 -10.48
CA PRO A 77 -15.42 18.51 -10.15
C PRO A 77 -14.12 19.31 -10.21
N GLU A 78 -14.16 20.50 -10.82
CA GLU A 78 -12.98 21.37 -11.00
C GLU A 78 -12.33 21.81 -9.67
N SER A 79 -13.05 21.68 -8.55
CA SER A 79 -12.60 22.07 -7.21
C SER A 79 -12.25 20.88 -6.30
N ILE A 80 -11.96 19.69 -6.85
CA ILE A 80 -11.53 18.56 -6.02
C ILE A 80 -10.18 18.89 -5.38
N GLN A 81 -10.16 18.91 -4.04
CA GLN A 81 -8.92 18.82 -3.31
C GLN A 81 -8.51 17.34 -3.22
N PRO A 82 -7.26 16.99 -3.55
CA PRO A 82 -6.78 15.62 -3.43
C PRO A 82 -6.89 15.17 -1.98
N GLU A 83 -7.48 14.00 -1.77
CA GLU A 83 -7.67 13.41 -0.46
C GLU A 83 -6.30 13.08 0.16
N GLN A 84 -5.91 13.86 1.17
CA GLN A 84 -4.66 13.64 1.90
C GLN A 84 -4.86 12.59 2.98
N LEU A 85 -3.96 11.61 3.02
CA LEU A 85 -3.84 10.66 4.11
C LEU A 85 -2.81 11.16 5.11
N ASP A 86 -3.02 10.85 6.38
CA ASP A 86 -2.01 11.09 7.40
C ASP A 86 -0.78 10.19 7.16
N ARG A 87 0.40 10.76 7.36
CA ARG A 87 1.66 10.07 7.09
C ARG A 87 1.82 8.84 7.99
N ASP A 88 1.41 8.96 9.25
CA ASP A 88 1.45 7.87 10.22
C ASP A 88 0.48 6.73 9.87
N GLU A 89 -0.61 7.02 9.15
CA GLU A 89 -1.51 6.00 8.62
C GLU A 89 -0.91 5.30 7.41
N ILE A 90 -0.28 6.06 6.50
CA ILE A 90 0.41 5.50 5.33
C ILE A 90 1.53 4.55 5.76
N ASP A 91 2.40 5.00 6.67
CA ASP A 91 3.56 4.23 7.11
C ASP A 91 3.13 2.92 7.79
N ARG A 92 2.10 2.99 8.64
CA ARG A 92 1.50 1.81 9.27
C ARG A 92 0.86 0.88 8.25
N PHE A 93 0.17 1.42 7.25
CA PHE A 93 -0.51 0.61 6.24
C PHE A 93 0.48 -0.11 5.31
N LEU A 94 1.59 0.54 4.97
CA LEU A 94 2.66 -0.03 4.16
C LEU A 94 3.52 -1.05 4.90
N GLN A 95 3.55 -0.99 6.24
CA GLN A 95 4.23 -2.00 7.05
C GLN A 95 3.58 -3.37 6.82
N GLN A 96 4.41 -4.35 6.50
CA GLN A 96 3.97 -5.72 6.27
C GLN A 96 3.70 -6.40 7.61
N ASP A 97 2.48 -6.89 7.79
CA ASP A 97 2.08 -7.67 8.96
C ASP A 97 2.31 -9.17 8.70
N GLU A 98 2.43 -9.97 9.76
CA GLU A 98 2.68 -11.43 9.65
C GLU A 98 1.55 -12.18 8.92
N LEU A 99 0.35 -11.59 8.89
CA LEU A 99 -0.82 -12.14 8.21
C LEU A 99 -0.89 -11.73 6.73
N ASP A 100 0.05 -10.93 6.24
CA ASP A 100 0.04 -10.44 4.87
C ASP A 100 0.52 -11.53 3.91
N PRO A 101 -0.18 -11.75 2.79
CA PRO A 101 0.24 -12.73 1.80
C PRO A 101 1.59 -12.33 1.19
N VAL A 102 2.61 -13.17 1.39
CA VAL A 102 3.92 -13.01 0.76
C VAL A 102 3.79 -13.43 -0.70
N THR A 103 3.87 -12.45 -1.60
CA THR A 103 4.01 -12.74 -3.04
C THR A 103 5.42 -13.25 -3.29
N ILE A 104 5.60 -14.57 -3.32
CA ILE A 104 6.86 -15.19 -3.76
C ILE A 104 6.90 -15.04 -5.28
N ILE A 105 7.70 -14.09 -5.77
CA ILE A 105 8.03 -14.00 -7.20
C ILE A 105 8.99 -15.16 -7.46
N SER A 106 8.47 -16.30 -7.89
CA SER A 106 9.29 -17.32 -8.53
C SER A 106 9.81 -16.71 -9.82
N PHE A 107 11.06 -16.24 -9.80
CA PHE A 107 11.81 -16.02 -11.03
C PHE A 107 11.92 -17.38 -11.70
N ASP A 108 11.21 -17.54 -12.82
CA ASP A 108 11.42 -18.66 -13.72
C ASP A 108 12.75 -18.38 -14.45
N PRO A 109 13.84 -19.11 -14.18
CA PRO A 109 15.14 -18.83 -14.77
C PRO A 109 15.17 -19.06 -16.29
N ASP A 110 14.11 -19.63 -16.87
CA ASP A 110 14.04 -19.95 -18.30
C ASP A 110 13.48 -18.80 -19.17
N GLU A 111 12.93 -17.71 -18.58
CA GLU A 111 12.33 -16.61 -19.37
C GLU A 111 13.30 -15.46 -19.73
N ASP A 112 14.44 -15.29 -19.05
CA ASP A 112 15.28 -14.07 -19.17
C ASP A 112 16.51 -14.20 -20.11
N PHE A 113 16.61 -15.28 -20.89
CA PHE A 113 17.71 -15.48 -21.87
C PHE A 113 17.24 -15.59 -23.33
N SER A 114 16.02 -15.13 -23.65
CA SER A 114 15.52 -15.09 -25.03
C SER A 114 15.59 -13.67 -25.62
N LEU A 115 16.79 -13.09 -25.68
CA LEU A 115 17.08 -11.95 -26.53
C LEU A 115 18.19 -12.33 -27.51
N ASP A 116 17.87 -12.16 -28.79
CA ASP A 116 18.64 -12.52 -29.98
C ASP A 116 18.73 -14.02 -30.26
N HIS A 117 17.86 -14.53 -31.14
CA HIS A 117 18.29 -15.27 -32.34
C HIS A 117 17.18 -15.17 -33.39
N ALA A 118 17.55 -14.58 -34.53
CA ALA A 118 16.74 -14.53 -35.73
C ALA A 118 16.36 -15.94 -36.20
N GLU A 119 15.12 -16.11 -36.69
CA GLU A 119 14.77 -17.19 -37.61
C GLU A 119 15.77 -17.25 -38.78
N PRO A 120 16.12 -18.44 -39.31
CA PRO A 120 15.11 -19.32 -39.90
C PRO A 120 15.29 -20.84 -39.68
N ALA A 121 14.14 -21.52 -39.66
CA ALA A 121 13.87 -22.91 -40.08
C ALA A 121 15.00 -23.96 -40.07
N THR A 122 14.85 -24.99 -39.24
CA THR A 122 15.04 -26.41 -39.63
C THR A 122 14.46 -27.37 -38.57
N PRO A 123 13.73 -28.43 -38.96
CA PRO A 123 13.24 -29.45 -38.04
C PRO A 123 14.20 -30.64 -38.00
N VAL A 124 14.89 -30.89 -36.88
CA VAL A 124 15.65 -32.15 -36.69
C VAL A 124 15.57 -32.64 -35.24
N ALA A 125 14.83 -33.73 -35.09
CA ALA A 125 15.07 -34.92 -34.27
C ALA A 125 15.68 -34.79 -32.85
N ALA A 126 14.82 -35.10 -31.87
CA ALA A 126 14.95 -36.10 -30.80
C ALA A 126 16.34 -36.52 -30.23
N SER A 127 16.40 -36.37 -28.89
CA SER A 127 17.07 -37.23 -27.86
C SER A 127 18.57 -37.05 -27.59
N PRO A 128 19.12 -37.48 -26.43
CA PRO A 128 18.53 -37.87 -25.12
C PRO A 128 19.23 -37.27 -23.86
N GLY A 129 18.56 -37.36 -22.71
CA GLY A 129 19.13 -37.62 -21.37
C GLY A 129 20.23 -36.72 -20.81
N VAL A 130 19.87 -35.80 -19.91
CA VAL A 130 20.83 -35.16 -19.00
C VAL A 130 20.66 -35.72 -17.59
N ASP A 131 21.78 -36.24 -17.11
CA ASP A 131 22.04 -36.97 -15.86
C ASP A 131 21.82 -36.09 -14.63
N LEU A 132 21.01 -36.56 -13.66
CA LEU A 132 20.51 -35.79 -12.52
C LEU A 132 21.29 -36.03 -11.20
N ASP A 133 22.60 -36.35 -11.26
CA ASP A 133 23.33 -36.85 -10.09
C ASP A 133 24.70 -36.20 -9.77
N SER A 134 25.00 -34.98 -10.24
CA SER A 134 26.33 -34.36 -10.03
C SER A 134 26.41 -33.14 -9.10
N TRP A 135 25.35 -32.75 -8.38
CA TRP A 135 25.38 -31.54 -7.54
C TRP A 135 25.92 -31.75 -6.10
N ILE A 136 26.04 -32.97 -5.59
CA ILE A 136 26.50 -33.20 -4.21
C ILE A 136 28.04 -33.24 -4.15
N ALA A 137 28.68 -32.07 -4.04
CA ALA A 137 29.86 -31.83 -3.20
C ALA A 137 30.42 -30.41 -3.43
N ARG A 138 30.01 -29.44 -2.59
CA ARG A 138 30.79 -28.21 -2.41
C ARG A 138 31.25 -28.10 -0.95
N PRO A 139 32.55 -28.29 -0.67
CA PRO A 139 33.09 -28.08 0.67
C PRO A 139 33.15 -26.59 1.00
N ALA A 140 32.82 -26.27 2.25
CA ALA A 140 32.85 -24.94 2.82
C ALA A 140 34.28 -24.38 2.92
N PRO A 141 34.57 -23.15 2.48
CA PRO A 141 35.78 -22.45 2.86
C PRO A 141 35.58 -21.75 4.21
N ALA A 142 36.52 -22.06 5.11
CA ALA A 142 36.61 -21.60 6.48
C ALA A 142 36.67 -20.07 6.65
N SER A 143 36.08 -19.60 7.74
CA SER A 143 36.21 -18.25 8.28
C SER A 143 37.67 -17.92 8.61
N PRO A 144 38.22 -16.78 8.16
CA PRO A 144 39.41 -16.21 8.77
C PRO A 144 39.07 -15.24 9.91
N THR A 145 39.72 -15.52 11.02
CA THR A 145 39.86 -14.87 12.33
C THR A 145 40.02 -13.33 12.30
N PRO A 146 39.53 -12.59 13.32
CA PRO A 146 39.73 -11.15 13.45
C PRO A 146 41.17 -10.80 13.86
N LEU A 147 41.82 -9.91 13.12
CA LEU A 147 43.08 -9.27 13.49
C LEU A 147 42.79 -7.95 14.21
N ALA A 148 43.41 -7.80 15.39
CA ALA A 148 43.35 -6.67 16.29
C ALA A 148 43.89 -5.35 15.67
N PRO A 149 43.52 -4.18 16.22
CA PRO A 149 43.97 -2.87 15.74
C PRO A 149 45.39 -2.57 16.23
N ALA A 150 46.27 -2.21 15.29
CA ALA A 150 47.59 -1.66 15.58
C ALA A 150 47.52 -0.15 15.77
N ALA A 151 48.23 0.30 16.81
CA ALA A 151 48.38 1.65 17.31
C ALA A 151 49.39 2.49 16.48
N VAL A 152 49.15 3.81 16.44
CA VAL A 152 50.11 4.94 16.70
C VAL A 152 51.34 4.99 15.75
N GLU A 153 51.66 6.07 15.01
CA GLU A 153 52.09 7.40 15.45
C GLU A 153 52.52 8.26 14.24
N ALA A 154 52.49 9.60 14.41
CA ALA A 154 53.38 10.62 13.79
C ALA A 154 53.31 10.85 12.25
N ALA A 155 53.41 12.04 11.67
CA ALA A 155 53.73 13.39 12.12
C ALA A 155 53.34 14.38 11.00
N GLY A 156 52.94 15.59 11.36
CA GLY A 156 52.77 16.72 10.43
C GLY A 156 52.06 17.91 11.08
N GLY A 157 52.79 18.73 11.84
CA GLY A 157 52.35 20.09 12.23
C GLY A 157 52.57 21.11 11.11
N PRO A 158 52.56 22.44 11.37
CA PRO A 158 51.92 23.21 12.44
C PRO A 158 50.95 24.32 11.91
N ASP A 159 49.95 24.69 12.74
CA ASP A 159 49.41 26.04 13.13
C ASP A 159 49.63 27.31 12.24
N PRO A 160 48.95 28.46 12.52
CA PRO A 160 47.51 28.72 12.69
C PRO A 160 47.09 30.05 12.00
N VAL A 161 45.85 30.18 11.46
CA VAL A 161 45.29 31.53 11.20
C VAL A 161 43.88 31.64 11.75
N ARG A 162 43.86 32.42 12.83
CA ARG A 162 42.76 33.03 13.59
C ARG A 162 42.16 34.20 12.81
N VAL A 163 41.03 34.69 13.33
CA VAL A 163 40.33 35.99 13.07
C VAL A 163 39.13 35.83 12.11
N ASP A 164 37.89 36.17 12.45
CA ASP A 164 37.20 36.52 13.69
C ASP A 164 35.66 36.45 13.42
N PRO A 165 34.82 36.49 14.46
CA PRO A 165 33.37 36.35 14.43
C PRO A 165 32.63 37.69 14.48
N TYR A 166 31.58 37.93 13.70
CA TYR A 166 30.57 39.02 13.86
C TYR A 166 29.46 38.67 12.84
N LEU A 167 28.18 38.37 13.13
CA LEU A 167 27.07 39.08 13.81
C LEU A 167 25.76 38.25 13.58
N PRO A 168 24.58 38.67 14.06
CA PRO A 168 24.15 38.97 15.41
C PRO A 168 22.94 38.11 15.84
N GLN A 169 22.76 38.03 17.15
CA GLN A 169 21.50 37.79 17.84
C GLN A 169 20.31 38.53 17.21
N GLY A 170 19.34 37.77 16.70
CA GLY A 170 18.00 38.23 16.41
C GLY A 170 17.01 37.48 17.31
N TRP A 171 16.77 38.02 18.50
CA TRP A 171 15.76 37.55 19.42
C TRP A 171 14.39 37.82 18.81
N SER A 172 13.66 36.78 18.41
CA SER A 172 12.21 36.84 18.25
C SER A 172 11.57 35.94 19.31
N GLN A 173 11.79 36.35 20.55
CA GLN A 173 11.06 35.91 21.72
C GLN A 173 9.71 36.64 21.70
N ALA A 174 8.78 36.15 20.88
CA ALA A 174 7.39 36.58 20.94
C ALA A 174 6.74 35.92 22.17
N SER A 175 6.81 36.66 23.28
CA SER A 175 5.78 36.79 24.31
C SER A 175 4.74 35.66 24.39
N SER A 176 5.09 34.58 25.09
CA SER A 176 4.11 33.72 25.75
C SER A 176 3.41 34.56 26.81
N ALA A 177 2.17 34.98 26.51
CA ALA A 177 1.28 35.52 27.53
C ALA A 177 1.04 34.45 28.61
N PRO A 178 1.03 34.80 29.90
CA PRO A 178 0.61 33.88 30.94
C PRO A 178 -0.88 33.55 30.74
N GLN A 179 -1.18 32.34 30.27
CA GLN A 179 -2.53 31.82 30.32
C GLN A 179 -2.96 31.69 31.80
N PRO A 180 -4.15 32.17 32.19
CA PRO A 180 -4.71 31.87 33.50
C PRO A 180 -4.93 30.35 33.62
N PRO A 181 -4.82 29.76 34.82
CA PRO A 181 -5.06 28.34 35.01
C PRO A 181 -6.51 28.02 34.63
N SER A 182 -6.69 27.25 33.56
CA SER A 182 -7.96 26.65 33.24
C SER A 182 -8.40 25.79 34.43
N PRO A 183 -9.66 25.91 34.90
CA PRO A 183 -10.16 25.04 35.95
C PRO A 183 -10.05 23.59 35.48
N ILE A 184 -9.45 22.77 36.35
CA ILE A 184 -9.46 21.32 36.27
C ILE A 184 -10.92 20.87 36.35
N MET A 185 -11.60 20.80 35.19
CA MET A 185 -12.76 19.94 35.04
C MET A 185 -12.21 18.55 34.74
N THR A 186 -12.07 17.76 35.79
CA THR A 186 -12.05 16.30 35.68
C THR A 186 -13.34 15.86 35.01
N PRO A 187 -13.33 15.31 33.77
CA PRO A 187 -14.45 14.51 33.33
C PRO A 187 -14.44 13.23 34.17
N VAL A 188 -15.47 13.14 35.01
CA VAL A 188 -15.94 11.91 35.65
C VAL A 188 -15.79 10.75 34.68
N GLN A 189 -14.95 9.77 35.06
CA GLN A 189 -14.97 8.44 34.48
C GLN A 189 -16.33 7.83 34.76
N ALA A 190 -17.21 7.85 33.76
CA ALA A 190 -18.39 7.00 33.75
C ALA A 190 -17.98 5.60 33.25
N PRO A 191 -18.56 4.53 33.83
CA PRO A 191 -18.09 3.17 33.68
C PRO A 191 -18.26 2.64 32.25
N SER A 192 -17.22 1.91 31.83
CA SER A 192 -17.25 0.80 30.89
C SER A 192 -18.62 0.13 30.85
N GLY A 193 -19.28 0.23 29.70
CA GLY A 193 -20.56 -0.42 29.47
C GLY A 193 -21.12 -0.12 28.09
N SER A 194 -21.14 -1.16 27.26
CA SER A 194 -21.86 -1.24 25.98
C SER A 194 -21.07 -0.73 24.77
N ALA A 195 -20.27 -1.64 24.21
CA ALA A 195 -19.94 -1.66 22.79
C ALA A 195 -21.22 -1.43 21.97
N ARG A 196 -21.41 -0.21 21.48
CA ARG A 196 -22.35 0.08 20.42
C ARG A 196 -21.79 -0.56 19.16
N ARG A 197 -22.19 -1.81 18.90
CA ARG A 197 -22.14 -2.38 17.55
C ARG A 197 -22.93 -1.43 16.66
N CYS A 198 -22.27 -0.78 15.71
CA CYS A 198 -22.94 -0.02 14.68
C CYS A 198 -23.86 -0.97 13.89
N PRO A 199 -25.19 -0.80 13.90
CA PRO A 199 -26.07 -1.55 13.02
C PRO A 199 -26.08 -0.83 11.66
N GLY A 200 -24.96 -0.90 10.95
CA GLY A 200 -24.79 -0.24 9.65
C GLY A 200 -24.46 -1.19 8.51
N TRP A 201 -24.26 -2.47 8.80
CA TRP A 201 -23.98 -3.52 7.82
C TRP A 201 -25.17 -4.49 7.76
N LEU A 202 -26.37 -3.98 7.46
CA LEU A 202 -27.35 -4.82 6.79
C LEU A 202 -26.82 -5.00 5.38
N SER A 203 -26.07 -6.10 5.17
CA SER A 203 -25.45 -6.39 3.90
C SER A 203 -26.53 -6.39 2.80
N TRP A 204 -26.16 -5.79 1.67
CA TRP A 204 -26.98 -5.72 0.47
C TRP A 204 -27.51 -7.10 0.03
N GLU A 205 -26.84 -8.17 0.44
CA GLU A 205 -27.22 -9.57 0.25
C GLU A 205 -28.52 -9.97 0.96
N TYR A 206 -28.83 -9.41 2.14
CA TYR A 206 -30.10 -9.70 2.83
C TYR A 206 -31.31 -9.05 2.15
N TRP A 207 -31.10 -7.99 1.37
CA TRP A 207 -32.18 -7.37 0.60
C TRP A 207 -32.71 -8.30 -0.50
N PHE A 208 -31.83 -9.05 -1.19
CA PHE A 208 -32.25 -10.03 -2.18
C PHE A 208 -33.01 -11.21 -1.55
N ILE A 209 -32.61 -11.63 -0.35
CA ILE A 209 -33.32 -12.68 0.41
C ILE A 209 -34.71 -12.17 0.82
N GLY A 210 -34.82 -10.94 1.31
CA GLY A 210 -36.09 -10.33 1.70
C GLY A 210 -37.06 -10.14 0.53
N VAL A 211 -36.58 -9.63 -0.60
CA VAL A 211 -37.37 -9.46 -1.83
C VAL A 211 -37.79 -10.83 -2.40
N GLY A 212 -36.88 -11.81 -2.39
CA GLY A 212 -37.18 -13.17 -2.82
C GLY A 212 -38.28 -13.83 -1.97
N LEU A 213 -38.19 -13.74 -0.64
CA LEU A 213 -39.21 -14.26 0.26
C LEU A 213 -40.56 -13.56 0.07
N LEU A 214 -40.56 -12.24 -0.13
CA LEU A 214 -41.78 -11.48 -0.39
C LEU A 214 -42.49 -11.97 -1.67
N LEU A 215 -41.73 -12.20 -2.75
CA LEU A 215 -42.29 -12.70 -4.02
C LEU A 215 -42.86 -14.12 -3.94
N ILE A 216 -42.33 -14.96 -3.04
CA ILE A 216 -42.85 -16.32 -2.82
C ILE A 216 -44.09 -16.29 -1.91
N ILE A 217 -44.09 -15.47 -0.87
CA ILE A 217 -45.15 -15.44 0.15
C ILE A 217 -46.39 -14.67 -0.33
N LEU A 218 -46.21 -13.60 -1.11
CA LEU A 218 -47.31 -12.76 -1.59
C LEU A 218 -48.40 -13.52 -2.38
N PRO A 219 -48.09 -14.39 -3.36
CA PRO A 219 -49.11 -15.16 -4.07
C PRO A 219 -49.81 -16.21 -3.18
N LEU A 220 -49.15 -16.69 -2.13
CA LEU A 220 -49.74 -17.64 -1.17
C LEU A 220 -50.74 -16.97 -0.21
N LEU A 221 -50.57 -15.68 0.07
CA LEU A 221 -51.48 -14.90 0.91
C LEU A 221 -52.66 -14.31 0.13
N LEU A 222 -52.51 -14.10 -1.17
CA LEU A 222 -53.56 -13.56 -2.05
C LEU A 222 -54.95 -14.22 -1.94
N PRO A 223 -55.08 -15.57 -1.81
CA PRO A 223 -56.40 -16.20 -1.65
C PRO A 223 -57.04 -16.00 -0.26
N TYR A 224 -56.28 -15.56 0.75
CA TYR A 224 -56.80 -15.29 2.10
C TYR A 224 -57.26 -13.83 2.29
N LEU A 225 -57.05 -12.98 1.29
CA LEU A 225 -57.42 -11.56 1.30
C LEU A 225 -58.79 -11.28 0.63
N ASN A 226 -59.50 -12.32 0.22
CA ASN A 226 -60.86 -12.29 -0.32
C ASN A 226 -61.84 -12.92 0.68
#